data_AF-A0A2N7Q850-F1
#
_entry.id   AF-A0A2N7Q850-F1
#
_cell.length_a   1.000
_cell.length_b   1.000
_cell.length_c   1.000
_cell.angle_alpha   90.00
_cell.angle_beta   90.00
_cell.angle_gamma   90.00
#
_symmetry.space_group_name_H-M   'P 1'
#
loop_
_entity.id
_entity.type
_entity.pdbx_description
1 polymer ?
#
loop_
_entity_poly.entity_id
_entity_poly.type
_entity_poly.pdbx_seq_one_letter_code
_entity_poly.pdbx_strand_id
1 'polypeptide(L)'
;MKNYKPFFEKFFNNQLTSEEFEKFLSEIEKIIKKVLRTSFYAQIEEFFQKLCGTEYLRELAYELLLRFLRNRDYLLSLNYINEKYIFSCAKNFILQHLSSGFKSVKKEISFANLKSQESLEEEKINLEESLPQYVVDYLETHRIYHIIRILKERLTSKELETLCWYIYKQIYQEEFQLNVDRNVIYKRWERLRPKLREILREDLDEEITSSKLFELIRSEICEKLSYILK
;
A
#
# COMPACT_ATOMS: atom_id res chain seq x y z
N MET A 1 -14.55 28.93 2.86
CA MET A 1 -13.70 27.71 3.05
C MET A 1 -14.35 26.59 2.24
N LYS A 2 -13.57 25.80 1.50
CA LYS A 2 -14.10 24.72 0.65
C LYS A 2 -14.67 23.59 1.52
N ASN A 3 -15.87 23.12 1.20
CA ASN A 3 -16.47 21.93 1.81
C ASN A 3 -16.09 20.69 0.99
N TYR A 4 -15.38 19.76 1.61
CA TYR A 4 -15.00 18.48 1.00
C TYR A 4 -16.01 17.38 1.28
N LYS A 5 -17.01 17.62 2.15
CA LYS A 5 -18.03 16.62 2.48
C LYS A 5 -18.72 16.03 1.25
N PRO A 6 -19.17 16.83 0.25
CA PRO A 6 -19.79 16.27 -0.96
C PRO A 6 -18.85 15.38 -1.78
N PHE A 7 -17.54 15.69 -1.79
CA PHE A 7 -16.55 14.83 -2.45
C PHE A 7 -16.38 13.51 -1.71
N PHE A 8 -16.34 13.54 -0.37
CA PHE A 8 -16.29 12.32 0.43
C PHE A 8 -17.55 11.47 0.29
N GLU A 9 -18.74 12.08 0.28
CA GLU A 9 -20.00 11.36 0.04
C GLU A 9 -20.01 10.69 -1.33
N LYS A 10 -19.65 11.43 -2.39
CA LYS A 10 -19.53 10.85 -3.73
C LYS A 10 -18.43 9.78 -3.79
N PHE A 11 -17.30 9.99 -3.12
CA PHE A 11 -16.18 9.05 -3.09
C PHE A 11 -16.59 7.74 -2.42
N PHE A 12 -17.24 7.80 -1.27
CA PHE A 12 -17.68 6.62 -0.52
C PHE A 12 -18.86 5.90 -1.16
N ASN A 13 -19.71 6.61 -1.91
CA ASN A 13 -20.85 6.04 -2.62
C ASN A 13 -20.56 5.71 -4.09
N ASN A 14 -19.31 5.79 -4.54
CA ASN A 14 -18.89 5.50 -5.93
C ASN A 14 -19.57 6.37 -7.00
N GLN A 15 -19.84 7.62 -6.68
CA GLN A 15 -20.49 8.58 -7.57
C GLN A 15 -19.51 9.59 -8.17
N LEU A 16 -18.19 9.42 -7.94
CA LEU A 16 -17.17 10.22 -8.60
C LEU A 16 -16.87 9.67 -9.98
N THR A 17 -16.92 10.54 -10.98
CA THR A 17 -16.30 10.27 -12.29
C THR A 17 -14.77 10.22 -12.15
N SER A 18 -14.09 9.61 -13.13
CA SER A 18 -12.61 9.58 -13.17
C SER A 18 -12.01 10.99 -13.09
N GLU A 19 -12.59 11.96 -13.79
CA GLU A 19 -12.10 13.33 -13.78
C GLU A 19 -12.32 14.02 -12.41
N GLU A 20 -13.46 13.78 -11.77
CA GLU A 20 -13.72 14.30 -10.42
C GLU A 20 -12.81 13.66 -9.38
N PHE A 21 -12.50 12.37 -9.52
CA PHE A 21 -11.56 11.66 -8.66
C PHE A 21 -10.15 12.23 -8.78
N GLU A 22 -9.63 12.40 -10.00
CA GLU A 22 -8.30 12.99 -10.22
C GLU A 22 -8.22 14.43 -9.68
N LYS A 23 -9.29 15.22 -9.87
CA LYS A 23 -9.38 16.55 -9.25
C LYS A 23 -9.35 16.46 -7.73
N PHE A 24 -10.09 15.54 -7.13
CA PHE A 24 -10.11 15.37 -5.69
C PHE A 24 -8.75 14.92 -5.15
N LEU A 25 -8.11 13.95 -5.80
CA LEU A 25 -6.79 13.46 -5.46
C LEU A 25 -5.73 14.57 -5.53
N SER A 26 -5.70 15.36 -6.60
CA SER A 26 -4.80 16.51 -6.74
C SER A 26 -4.99 17.53 -5.61
N GLU A 27 -6.22 17.72 -5.13
CA GLU A 27 -6.49 18.59 -3.98
C GLU A 27 -5.94 18.02 -2.67
N ILE A 28 -6.03 16.69 -2.47
CA ILE A 28 -5.40 16.02 -1.33
C ILE A 28 -3.88 16.11 -1.40
N GLU A 29 -3.27 15.90 -2.57
CA GLU A 29 -1.83 16.05 -2.78
C GLU A 29 -1.35 17.47 -2.43
N LYS A 30 -2.08 18.51 -2.86
CA LYS A 30 -1.77 19.90 -2.50
C LYS A 30 -1.82 20.12 -0.98
N ILE A 31 -2.79 19.51 -0.29
CA ILE A 31 -2.91 19.58 1.17
C ILE A 31 -1.72 18.88 1.83
N ILE A 32 -1.33 17.69 1.38
CA ILE A 32 -0.17 16.95 1.88
C ILE A 32 1.12 17.74 1.66
N LYS A 33 1.32 18.30 0.46
CA LYS A 33 2.46 19.16 0.14
C LYS A 33 2.51 20.38 1.06
N LYS A 34 1.36 21.00 1.34
CA LYS A 34 1.25 22.12 2.29
C LYS A 34 1.60 21.68 3.70
N VAL A 35 1.15 20.51 4.14
CA VAL A 35 1.49 19.93 5.45
C VAL A 35 3.00 19.73 5.57
N LEU A 36 3.63 19.06 4.62
CA LEU A 36 5.08 18.82 4.60
C LEU A 36 5.87 20.12 4.71
N ARG A 37 5.48 21.14 3.94
CA ARG A 37 6.16 22.45 3.94
C ARG A 37 5.98 23.27 5.22
N THR A 38 4.83 23.17 5.88
CA THR A 38 4.46 24.06 6.99
C THR A 38 4.62 23.45 8.37
N SER A 39 4.55 22.12 8.47
CA SER A 39 4.55 21.40 9.75
C SER A 39 5.80 20.54 9.97
N PHE A 40 6.66 20.39 8.96
CA PHE A 40 7.84 19.53 9.01
C PHE A 40 9.06 20.22 8.38
N TYR A 41 10.26 19.72 8.69
CA TYR A 41 11.50 20.15 8.05
C TYR A 41 11.58 19.63 6.61
N ALA A 42 12.25 20.36 5.71
CA ALA A 42 12.40 20.00 4.30
C ALA A 42 12.98 18.59 4.08
N GLN A 43 13.86 18.16 4.99
CA GLN A 43 14.48 16.82 5.00
C GLN A 43 13.45 15.68 5.05
N ILE A 44 12.27 15.91 5.65
CA ILE A 44 11.20 14.92 5.72
C ILE A 44 10.58 14.69 4.33
N GLU A 45 10.39 15.75 3.56
CA GLU A 45 9.88 15.65 2.20
C GLU A 45 10.89 14.96 1.27
N GLU A 46 12.17 15.30 1.38
CA GLU A 46 13.25 14.60 0.66
C GLU A 46 13.29 13.11 1.02
N PHE A 47 13.01 12.78 2.28
CA PHE A 47 12.96 11.40 2.74
C PHE A 47 11.80 10.63 2.08
N PHE A 48 10.60 11.19 2.00
CA PHE A 48 9.49 10.57 1.26
C PHE A 48 9.77 10.45 -0.25
N GLN A 49 10.43 11.43 -0.86
CA GLN A 49 10.86 11.34 -2.26
C GLN A 49 11.84 10.19 -2.50
N LYS A 50 12.78 9.96 -1.57
CA LYS A 50 13.72 8.82 -1.65
C LYS A 50 13.01 7.48 -1.50
N LEU A 51 11.99 7.40 -0.66
CA LEU A 51 11.27 6.14 -0.39
C LEU A 51 10.22 5.80 -1.45
N CYS A 52 9.41 6.77 -1.86
CA CYS A 52 8.25 6.57 -2.74
C CYS A 52 8.49 7.04 -4.19
N GLY A 53 9.66 7.62 -4.48
CA GLY A 53 9.99 8.14 -5.80
C GLY A 53 9.38 9.51 -6.09
N THR A 54 9.34 9.88 -7.37
CA THR A 54 8.90 11.21 -7.83
C THR A 54 7.41 11.47 -7.57
N GLU A 55 6.60 10.40 -7.49
CA GLU A 55 5.15 10.43 -7.27
C GLU A 55 4.76 10.34 -5.77
N TYR A 56 5.70 10.57 -4.84
CA TYR A 56 5.46 10.41 -3.38
C TYR A 56 4.21 11.15 -2.86
N LEU A 57 3.85 12.31 -3.41
CA LEU A 57 2.64 13.04 -2.97
C LEU A 57 1.38 12.27 -3.28
N ARG A 58 1.34 11.65 -4.46
CA ARG A 58 0.22 10.86 -4.95
C ARG A 58 0.08 9.59 -4.14
N GLU A 59 1.19 8.91 -3.85
CA GLU A 59 1.25 7.76 -2.94
C GLU A 59 0.71 8.10 -1.54
N LEU A 60 1.19 9.19 -0.95
CA LEU A 60 0.70 9.66 0.36
C LEU A 60 -0.79 10.06 0.33
N ALA A 61 -1.26 10.62 -0.80
CA ALA A 61 -2.67 10.98 -0.96
C ALA A 61 -3.57 9.75 -0.99
N TYR A 62 -3.16 8.69 -1.69
CA TYR A 62 -3.89 7.43 -1.72
C TYR A 62 -3.95 6.75 -0.35
N GLU A 63 -2.83 6.67 0.37
CA GLU A 63 -2.85 6.11 1.72
C GLU A 63 -3.73 6.91 2.69
N LEU A 64 -3.76 8.24 2.54
CA LEU A 64 -4.65 9.07 3.32
C LEU A 64 -6.13 8.85 2.96
N LEU A 65 -6.46 8.68 1.67
CA LEU A 65 -7.81 8.32 1.23
C LEU A 65 -8.24 6.95 1.76
N LEU A 66 -7.33 5.96 1.81
CA LEU A 66 -7.58 4.66 2.42
C LEU A 66 -7.91 4.78 3.91
N ARG A 67 -7.22 5.65 4.64
CA ARG A 67 -7.55 5.94 6.05
C ARG A 67 -8.91 6.59 6.19
N PHE A 68 -9.30 7.43 5.25
CA PHE A 68 -10.66 7.99 5.23
C PHE A 68 -11.71 6.91 4.94
N LEU A 69 -11.45 5.97 4.03
CA LEU A 69 -12.33 4.81 3.78
C LEU A 69 -12.52 3.95 5.04
N ARG A 70 -11.45 3.68 5.79
CA ARG A 70 -11.53 2.94 7.07
C ARG A 70 -12.38 3.65 8.13
N ASN A 71 -12.55 4.97 8.01
CA ASN A 71 -13.36 5.79 8.91
C ASN A 71 -14.60 6.36 8.19
N ARG A 72 -15.11 5.66 7.15
CA ARG A 72 -16.19 6.17 6.30
C ARG A 72 -17.43 6.59 7.11
N ASP A 73 -17.86 5.77 8.07
CA ASP A 73 -19.13 5.99 8.77
C ASP A 73 -19.06 7.26 9.63
N TYR A 74 -17.91 7.49 10.27
CA TYR A 74 -17.63 8.73 10.98
C TYR A 74 -17.56 9.93 10.03
N LEU A 75 -16.87 9.81 8.90
CA LEU A 75 -16.80 10.91 7.94
C LEU A 75 -18.17 11.21 7.31
N LEU A 76 -19.02 10.19 7.13
CA LEU A 76 -20.40 10.30 6.68
C LEU A 76 -21.32 10.90 7.76
N SER A 77 -20.99 10.76 9.05
CA SER A 77 -21.74 11.42 10.13
C SER A 77 -21.39 12.91 10.31
N LEU A 78 -20.27 13.39 9.78
CA LEU A 78 -19.88 14.80 9.88
C LEU A 78 -20.71 15.69 8.96
N ASN A 79 -21.33 16.75 9.49
CA ASN A 79 -22.09 17.71 8.67
C ASN A 79 -21.21 18.52 7.71
N TYR A 80 -19.90 18.62 7.99
CA TYR A 80 -19.00 19.49 7.25
C TYR A 80 -17.55 19.01 7.38
N ILE A 81 -16.84 18.95 6.25
CA ILE A 81 -15.41 18.59 6.21
C ILE A 81 -14.68 19.72 5.50
N ASN A 82 -13.76 20.38 6.18
CA ASN A 82 -12.97 21.47 5.59
C ASN A 82 -11.51 21.07 5.35
N GLU A 83 -10.79 21.93 4.64
CA GLU A 83 -9.36 21.73 4.37
C GLU A 83 -8.54 21.55 5.65
N LYS A 84 -8.85 22.30 6.74
CA LYS A 84 -8.11 22.20 8.01
C LYS A 84 -8.24 20.80 8.62
N TYR A 85 -9.42 20.18 8.51
CA TYR A 85 -9.63 18.80 8.96
C TYR A 85 -8.73 17.82 8.20
N ILE A 86 -8.73 17.90 6.87
CA ILE A 86 -7.89 17.04 6.01
C ILE A 86 -6.41 17.30 6.29
N PHE A 87 -6.02 18.57 6.46
CA PHE A 87 -4.67 18.97 6.83
C PHE A 87 -4.23 18.35 8.15
N SER A 88 -5.07 18.40 9.18
CA SER A 88 -4.79 17.76 10.48
C SER A 88 -4.67 16.24 10.35
N CYS A 89 -5.53 15.60 9.55
CA CYS A 89 -5.44 14.17 9.28
C CYS A 89 -4.13 13.81 8.58
N ALA A 90 -3.77 14.54 7.51
CA ALA A 90 -2.52 14.38 6.78
C ALA A 90 -1.28 14.59 7.67
N LYS A 91 -1.31 15.59 8.56
CA LYS A 91 -0.23 15.83 9.53
C LYS A 91 -0.04 14.65 10.48
N ASN A 92 -1.14 14.15 11.04
CA ASN A 92 -1.10 13.00 11.95
C ASN A 92 -0.66 11.73 11.23
N PHE A 93 -1.13 11.52 10.01
CA PHE A 93 -0.69 10.46 9.12
C PHE A 93 0.83 10.47 8.90
N ILE A 94 1.40 11.62 8.53
CA ILE A 94 2.85 11.75 8.34
C ILE A 94 3.61 11.50 9.65
N LEU A 95 3.14 12.04 10.79
CA LEU A 95 3.74 11.77 12.10
C LEU A 95 3.75 10.28 12.45
N GLN A 96 2.68 9.56 12.10
CA GLN A 96 2.61 8.11 12.30
C GLN A 96 3.61 7.35 11.44
N HIS A 97 3.78 7.73 10.16
CA HIS A 97 4.83 7.15 9.31
C HIS A 97 6.23 7.34 9.90
N LEU A 98 6.52 8.56 10.34
CA LEU A 98 7.82 8.90 10.92
C LEU A 98 8.09 8.17 12.25
N SER A 99 7.07 8.00 13.10
CA SER A 99 7.20 7.36 14.41
C SER A 99 7.19 5.83 14.35
N SER A 100 6.54 5.23 13.35
CA SER A 100 6.47 3.78 13.16
C SER A 100 7.68 3.21 12.40
N GLY A 101 8.52 4.06 11.82
CA GLY A 101 9.58 3.63 10.92
C GLY A 101 9.04 2.87 9.71
N PHE A 102 7.85 3.22 9.23
CA PHE A 102 7.14 2.57 8.11
C PHE A 102 6.76 1.11 8.34
N LYS A 103 6.77 0.62 9.59
CA LYS A 103 6.11 -0.64 9.94
C LYS A 103 4.60 -0.42 9.94
N SER A 104 3.85 -1.24 9.21
CA SER A 104 2.39 -1.31 9.27
C SER A 104 1.96 -1.44 10.74
N VAL A 105 1.54 -0.35 11.39
CA VAL A 105 1.18 -0.38 12.80
C VAL A 105 -0.14 -1.14 12.94
N LYS A 106 -0.07 -2.31 13.59
CA LYS A 106 -1.22 -2.99 14.20
C LYS A 106 -2.00 -1.99 15.06
N LYS A 107 -3.27 -1.79 14.71
CA LYS A 107 -4.28 -0.93 15.38
C LYS A 107 -3.84 0.54 15.57
N GLU A 108 -4.29 1.38 14.66
CA GLU A 108 -4.39 2.83 14.91
C GLU A 108 -5.42 3.12 16.00
N ILE A 109 -5.05 3.99 16.94
CA ILE A 109 -5.99 4.66 17.83
C ILE A 109 -6.68 5.73 16.97
N SER A 110 -7.92 5.44 16.54
CA SER A 110 -8.82 6.40 15.90
C SER A 110 -9.08 7.58 16.85
N PHE A 111 -9.31 8.79 16.33
CA PHE A 111 -9.84 9.90 17.14
C PHE A 111 -11.19 9.56 17.79
N ALA A 112 -11.91 8.54 17.30
CA ALA A 112 -13.07 7.95 17.97
C ALA A 112 -12.72 7.34 19.34
N ASN A 113 -11.52 6.77 19.49
CA ASN A 113 -11.06 6.16 20.74
C ASN A 113 -10.73 7.18 21.84
N LEU A 114 -10.73 8.49 21.53
CA LEU A 114 -10.64 9.55 22.53
C LEU A 114 -12.00 9.94 23.11
N LYS A 115 -13.13 9.46 22.55
CA LYS A 115 -14.48 9.86 22.97
C LYS A 115 -15.44 8.74 23.34
N SER A 116 -15.16 7.48 23.02
CA SER A 116 -16.06 6.38 23.33
C SER A 116 -15.33 5.24 24.04
N GLN A 117 -15.26 5.33 25.36
CA GLN A 117 -15.43 4.12 26.17
C GLN A 117 -16.94 3.82 26.14
N GLU A 118 -17.36 2.96 25.22
CA GLU A 118 -18.40 1.94 25.43
C GLU A 118 -18.82 1.30 24.09
N SER A 119 -18.74 -0.04 24.11
CA SER A 119 -19.34 -1.03 23.21
C SER A 119 -19.17 -0.88 21.70
N LEU A 120 -18.34 -1.74 21.11
CA LEU A 120 -18.52 -2.19 19.74
C LEU A 120 -18.45 -3.73 19.72
N GLU A 121 -19.63 -4.35 19.63
CA GLU A 121 -19.77 -5.66 19.01
C GLU A 121 -19.52 -5.51 17.51
N GLU A 122 -18.67 -6.39 16.99
CA GLU A 122 -18.14 -6.38 15.63
C GLU A 122 -19.16 -6.96 14.63
N GLU A 123 -19.74 -6.11 13.77
CA GLU A 123 -20.28 -6.59 12.48
C GLU A 123 -19.18 -6.48 11.41
N LYS A 124 -18.69 -7.63 10.96
CA LYS A 124 -17.87 -7.78 9.74
C LYS A 124 -18.72 -7.46 8.52
N ILE A 125 -18.67 -6.22 8.05
CA ILE A 125 -19.17 -5.84 6.72
C ILE A 125 -18.00 -5.98 5.73
N ASN A 126 -18.14 -6.88 4.75
CA ASN A 126 -17.18 -7.06 3.66
C ASN A 126 -17.04 -5.76 2.85
N LEU A 127 -15.87 -5.12 2.97
CA LEU A 127 -15.56 -3.79 2.42
C LEU A 127 -15.43 -3.73 0.89
N GLU A 128 -15.37 -4.88 0.22
CA GLU A 128 -15.07 -4.97 -1.22
C GLU A 128 -16.30 -4.87 -2.13
N GLU A 129 -17.52 -5.09 -1.62
CA GLU A 129 -18.73 -5.06 -2.46
C GLU A 129 -19.17 -3.63 -2.85
N SER A 130 -18.49 -2.60 -2.34
CA SER A 130 -18.88 -1.20 -2.53
C SER A 130 -17.78 -0.31 -3.12
N LEU A 131 -16.81 -0.83 -3.88
CA LEU A 131 -15.80 -0.01 -4.57
C LEU A 131 -15.85 -0.24 -6.08
N PRO A 132 -15.58 0.78 -6.93
CA PRO A 132 -15.47 0.58 -8.36
C PRO A 132 -14.30 -0.36 -8.66
N GLN A 133 -14.45 -1.27 -9.62
CA GLN A 133 -13.46 -2.30 -9.92
C GLN A 133 -12.05 -1.73 -10.13
N TYR A 134 -11.90 -0.58 -10.78
CA TYR A 134 -10.59 0.04 -10.99
C TYR A 134 -9.90 0.49 -9.68
N VAL A 135 -10.68 0.82 -8.65
CA VAL A 135 -10.15 1.13 -7.30
C VAL A 135 -9.71 -0.15 -6.62
N VAL A 136 -10.54 -1.21 -6.68
CA VAL A 136 -10.17 -2.53 -6.15
C VAL A 136 -8.90 -3.05 -6.83
N ASP A 137 -8.85 -3.01 -8.16
CA ASP A 137 -7.70 -3.44 -8.95
C ASP A 137 -6.44 -2.62 -8.63
N TYR A 138 -6.58 -1.32 -8.36
CA TYR A 138 -5.49 -0.43 -7.96
C TYR A 138 -5.00 -0.75 -6.54
N LEU A 139 -5.92 -0.96 -5.58
CA LEU A 139 -5.60 -1.31 -4.20
C LEU A 139 -4.90 -2.67 -4.11
N GLU A 140 -5.39 -3.64 -4.87
CA GLU A 140 -4.75 -4.95 -5.00
C GLU A 140 -3.34 -4.82 -5.60
N THR A 141 -3.19 -4.02 -6.66
CA THR A 141 -1.88 -3.76 -7.29
C THR A 141 -0.91 -3.11 -6.32
N HIS A 142 -1.36 -2.12 -5.53
CA HIS A 142 -0.53 -1.42 -4.54
C HIS A 142 -0.09 -2.35 -3.41
N ARG A 143 -1.01 -3.18 -2.89
CA ARG A 143 -0.68 -4.24 -1.92
C ARG A 143 0.39 -5.18 -2.46
N ILE A 144 0.28 -5.60 -3.72
CA ILE A 144 1.28 -6.44 -4.38
C ILE A 144 2.64 -5.72 -4.50
N TYR A 145 2.66 -4.44 -4.88
CA TYR A 145 3.91 -3.65 -4.93
C TYR A 145 4.56 -3.52 -3.54
N HIS A 146 3.77 -3.38 -2.48
CA HIS A 146 4.27 -3.38 -1.11
C HIS A 146 4.94 -4.71 -0.75
N ILE A 147 4.30 -5.84 -1.08
CA ILE A 147 4.89 -7.18 -0.91
C ILE A 147 6.20 -7.31 -1.68
N ILE A 148 6.23 -6.86 -2.95
CA ILE A 148 7.44 -6.86 -3.78
C ILE A 148 8.57 -6.05 -3.15
N ARG A 149 8.26 -4.88 -2.57
CA ARG A 149 9.25 -4.07 -1.85
C ARG A 149 9.82 -4.83 -0.65
N ILE A 150 8.96 -5.41 0.18
CA ILE A 150 9.41 -6.19 1.36
C ILE A 150 10.28 -7.38 0.93
N LEU A 151 9.91 -8.06 -0.16
CA LEU A 151 10.73 -9.14 -0.71
C LEU A 151 12.11 -8.64 -1.13
N LYS A 152 12.20 -7.49 -1.82
CA LYS A 152 13.49 -6.87 -2.21
C LYS A 152 14.33 -6.45 -1.01
N GLU A 153 13.72 -5.99 0.07
CA GLU A 153 14.42 -5.54 1.29
C GLU A 153 14.88 -6.70 2.18
N ARG A 154 14.06 -7.74 2.33
CA ARG A 154 14.31 -8.85 3.28
C ARG A 154 15.02 -10.05 2.65
N LEU A 155 15.02 -10.18 1.32
CA LEU A 155 15.70 -11.26 0.62
C LEU A 155 17.02 -10.80 0.02
N THR A 156 18.03 -11.65 0.14
CA THR A 156 19.33 -11.48 -0.51
C THR A 156 19.21 -11.74 -2.02
N SER A 157 20.18 -11.26 -2.80
CA SER A 157 20.23 -11.50 -4.26
C SER A 157 20.09 -12.98 -4.64
N LYS A 158 20.81 -13.87 -3.93
CA LYS A 158 20.74 -15.33 -4.14
C LYS A 158 19.37 -15.93 -3.77
N GLU A 159 18.68 -15.34 -2.80
CA GLU A 159 17.31 -15.75 -2.43
C GLU A 159 16.30 -15.28 -3.48
N LEU A 160 16.44 -14.05 -4.00
CA LEU A 160 15.62 -13.53 -5.10
C LEU A 160 15.82 -14.34 -6.39
N GLU A 161 17.07 -14.70 -6.73
CA GLU A 161 17.37 -15.63 -7.84
C GLU A 161 16.66 -16.98 -7.67
N THR A 162 16.69 -17.53 -6.45
CA THR A 162 16.05 -18.81 -6.13
C THR A 162 14.52 -18.70 -6.23
N LEU A 163 13.95 -17.57 -5.79
CA LEU A 163 12.53 -17.27 -5.94
C LEU A 163 12.13 -17.21 -7.42
N CYS A 164 12.89 -16.49 -8.23
CA CYS A 164 12.64 -16.35 -9.66
C CYS A 164 12.73 -17.68 -10.40
N TRP A 165 13.76 -18.49 -10.11
CA TRP A 165 13.85 -19.83 -10.67
C TRP A 165 12.62 -20.69 -10.35
N TYR A 166 12.12 -20.62 -9.10
CA TYR A 166 10.95 -21.37 -8.71
C TYR A 166 9.68 -20.88 -9.41
N ILE A 167 9.48 -19.57 -9.51
CA ILE A 167 8.33 -18.97 -10.19
C ILE A 167 8.32 -19.34 -11.67
N TYR A 168 9.43 -19.16 -12.39
CA TYR A 168 9.52 -19.53 -13.80
C TYR A 168 9.26 -21.02 -14.01
N LYS A 169 9.88 -21.89 -13.18
CA LYS A 169 9.75 -23.34 -13.33
C LYS A 169 8.36 -23.87 -12.97
N GLN A 170 7.78 -23.42 -11.87
CA GLN A 170 6.56 -24.02 -11.29
C GLN A 170 5.28 -23.28 -11.68
N ILE A 171 5.35 -21.96 -11.88
CA ILE A 171 4.18 -21.15 -12.23
C ILE A 171 4.09 -20.98 -13.75
N TYR A 172 5.18 -20.58 -14.40
CA TYR A 172 5.19 -20.31 -15.84
C TYR A 172 5.59 -21.50 -16.72
N GLN A 173 6.11 -22.58 -16.13
CA GLN A 173 6.64 -23.75 -16.85
C GLN A 173 7.75 -23.38 -17.86
N GLU A 174 8.47 -22.29 -17.58
CA GLU A 174 9.55 -21.74 -18.40
C GLU A 174 10.93 -22.10 -17.80
N GLU A 175 11.96 -22.17 -18.65
CA GLU A 175 13.33 -22.36 -18.18
C GLU A 175 13.94 -21.04 -17.70
N PHE A 176 14.38 -20.99 -16.44
CA PHE A 176 15.18 -19.90 -15.89
C PHE A 176 16.60 -20.39 -15.67
N GLN A 177 17.54 -19.87 -16.45
CA GLN A 177 18.93 -20.32 -16.39
C GLN A 177 19.66 -19.70 -15.19
N LEU A 178 20.20 -20.56 -14.33
CA LEU A 178 21.11 -20.19 -13.26
C LEU A 178 22.41 -20.98 -13.41
N ASN A 179 23.55 -20.33 -13.22
CA ASN A 179 24.88 -20.96 -13.16
C ASN A 179 25.11 -21.69 -11.83
N VAL A 180 24.14 -22.51 -11.40
CA VAL A 180 24.17 -23.23 -10.14
C VAL A 180 23.56 -24.61 -10.32
N ASP A 181 24.16 -25.62 -9.69
CA ASP A 181 23.64 -27.00 -9.72
C ASP A 181 22.20 -27.08 -9.18
N ARG A 182 21.37 -27.91 -9.83
CA ARG A 182 19.96 -28.08 -9.48
C ARG A 182 19.76 -28.48 -8.02
N ASN A 183 20.59 -29.38 -7.46
CA ASN A 183 20.48 -29.82 -6.07
C ASN A 183 20.77 -28.69 -5.08
N VAL A 184 21.67 -27.77 -5.45
CA VAL A 184 21.98 -26.60 -4.63
C VAL A 184 20.79 -25.63 -4.64
N ILE A 185 20.14 -25.41 -5.77
CA ILE A 185 18.94 -24.56 -5.88
C ILE A 185 17.78 -25.14 -5.07
N TYR A 186 17.52 -26.44 -5.15
CA TYR A 186 16.49 -27.09 -4.33
C TYR A 186 16.74 -26.91 -2.82
N LYS A 187 18.00 -27.07 -2.38
CA LYS A 187 18.37 -26.80 -0.97
C LYS A 187 18.18 -25.34 -0.57
N ARG A 188 18.43 -24.39 -1.48
CA ARG A 188 18.16 -22.96 -1.25
C ARG A 188 16.67 -22.70 -1.13
N TRP A 189 15.85 -23.31 -1.98
CA TRP A 189 14.40 -23.19 -1.93
C TRP A 189 13.81 -23.67 -0.60
N GLU A 190 14.25 -24.84 -0.11
CA GLU A 190 13.77 -25.38 1.17
C GLU A 190 14.07 -24.44 2.36
N ARG A 191 15.18 -23.68 2.29
CA ARG A 191 15.54 -22.66 3.30
C ARG A 191 14.78 -21.35 3.11
N LEU A 192 14.50 -20.98 1.86
CA LEU A 192 13.79 -19.75 1.50
C LEU A 192 12.30 -19.86 1.82
N ARG A 193 11.69 -21.03 1.62
CA ARG A 193 10.26 -21.27 1.84
C ARG A 193 9.74 -20.85 3.22
N PRO A 194 10.37 -21.20 4.36
CA PRO A 194 9.91 -20.72 5.67
C PRO A 194 10.03 -19.20 5.82
N LYS A 195 11.08 -18.59 5.27
CA LYS A 195 11.28 -17.13 5.29
C LYS A 195 10.23 -16.40 4.45
N LEU A 196 9.88 -16.93 3.28
CA LEU A 196 8.76 -16.44 2.47
C LEU A 196 7.44 -16.58 3.21
N ARG A 197 7.20 -17.70 3.91
CA ARG A 197 5.99 -17.84 4.72
C ARG A 197 5.94 -16.80 5.83
N GLU A 198 7.05 -16.50 6.49
CA GLU A 198 7.07 -15.46 7.53
C GLU A 198 6.77 -14.08 6.96
N ILE A 199 7.42 -13.71 5.85
CA ILE A 199 7.19 -12.43 5.16
C ILE A 199 5.74 -12.32 4.68
N LEU A 200 5.24 -13.35 4.01
CA LEU A 200 3.93 -13.33 3.38
C LEU A 200 2.79 -13.54 4.38
N ARG A 201 3.02 -14.15 5.54
CA ARG A 201 1.98 -14.33 6.57
C ARG A 201 1.64 -13.04 7.32
N GLU A 202 2.52 -12.05 7.30
CA GLU A 202 2.24 -10.72 7.85
C GLU A 202 1.39 -9.86 6.89
N ASP A 203 1.45 -10.13 5.58
CA ASP A 203 0.92 -9.23 4.54
C ASP A 203 -0.10 -9.88 3.55
N LEU A 204 -0.28 -11.20 3.55
CA LEU A 204 -1.33 -11.88 2.77
C LEU A 204 -2.62 -11.95 3.59
N ASP A 205 -3.50 -10.99 3.38
CA ASP A 205 -4.93 -11.17 3.63
C ASP A 205 -5.54 -12.04 2.51
N GLU A 206 -6.69 -12.68 2.78
CA GLU A 206 -7.37 -13.66 1.90
C GLU A 206 -7.78 -13.12 0.50
N GLU A 207 -7.59 -11.83 0.24
CA GLU A 207 -8.14 -11.07 -0.90
C GLU A 207 -7.16 -10.87 -2.09
N ILE A 208 -5.88 -11.24 -1.99
CA ILE A 208 -4.89 -11.00 -3.08
C ILE A 208 -4.93 -12.12 -4.12
N THR A 209 -5.20 -11.78 -5.39
CA THR A 209 -5.17 -12.76 -6.48
C THR A 209 -3.74 -13.23 -6.74
N SER A 210 -3.50 -14.54 -6.55
CA SER A 210 -2.16 -15.12 -6.64
C SER A 210 -1.51 -14.94 -8.02
N SER A 211 -2.29 -14.92 -9.11
CA SER A 211 -1.78 -14.71 -10.47
C SER A 211 -1.13 -13.34 -10.62
N LYS A 212 -1.80 -12.27 -10.19
CA LYS A 212 -1.34 -10.88 -10.27
C LYS A 212 -0.09 -10.64 -9.43
N LEU A 213 -0.01 -11.30 -8.27
CA LEU A 213 1.20 -11.31 -7.44
C LEU A 213 2.40 -11.92 -8.19
N PHE A 214 2.22 -13.08 -8.82
CA PHE A 214 3.31 -13.73 -9.56
C PHE A 214 3.72 -12.96 -10.82
N GLU A 215 2.77 -12.35 -11.52
CA GLU A 215 3.05 -11.49 -12.69
C GLU A 215 3.89 -10.28 -12.31
N LEU A 216 3.54 -9.59 -11.22
CA LEU A 216 4.30 -8.43 -10.78
C LEU A 216 5.65 -8.84 -10.18
N ILE A 217 5.76 -9.98 -9.48
CA ILE A 217 7.08 -10.50 -9.07
C ILE A 217 7.97 -10.79 -10.29
N ARG A 218 7.40 -11.38 -11.35
CA ARG A 218 8.13 -11.65 -12.60
C ARG A 218 8.67 -10.35 -13.20
N SER A 219 7.82 -9.35 -13.43
CA SER A 219 8.23 -8.09 -14.08
C SER A 219 9.15 -7.23 -13.21
N GLU A 220 8.87 -7.15 -11.91
CA GLU A 220 9.57 -6.22 -11.01
C GLU A 220 10.82 -6.77 -10.35
N ILE A 221 10.97 -8.09 -10.29
CA ILE A 221 12.14 -8.75 -9.68
C ILE A 221 12.86 -9.57 -10.74
N CYS A 222 12.19 -10.55 -11.34
CA CYS A 222 12.87 -11.59 -12.09
C CYS A 222 13.41 -11.12 -13.44
N GLU A 223 12.62 -10.36 -14.20
CA GLU A 223 13.05 -9.80 -15.47
C GLU A 223 14.18 -8.78 -15.27
N LYS A 224 14.09 -7.95 -14.22
CA LYS A 224 15.15 -7.00 -13.84
C LYS A 224 16.45 -7.70 -13.43
N LEU A 225 16.36 -8.84 -12.72
CA LEU A 225 17.53 -9.67 -12.40
C LEU A 225 18.11 -10.38 -13.61
N SER A 226 17.27 -10.87 -14.53
CA SER A 226 17.72 -11.55 -15.76
C SER A 226 18.51 -10.60 -16.68
N TYR A 227 18.21 -9.30 -16.64
CA TYR A 227 18.94 -8.27 -17.37
C TYR A 227 20.33 -7.97 -16.77
N ILE A 228 20.53 -8.25 -15.48
CA ILE A 228 21.79 -8.06 -14.75
C ILE A 228 22.68 -9.31 -14.84
N LEU A 229 22.10 -10.50 -15.07
CA LEU A 229 22.78 -11.78 -15.17
C LEU A 229 23.20 -12.17 -16.60
N LYS A 230 22.81 -11.37 -17.61
CA LYS A 230 23.35 -11.43 -18.99
C LYS A 230 24.62 -10.61 -19.11
#